data_AF-A0AAP6Y4X3-F1
#
_entry.id   AF-A0AAP6Y4X3-F1
#
_cell.length_a   1.000
_cell.length_b   1.000
_cell.length_c   1.000
_cell.angle_alpha   90.00
_cell.angle_beta   90.00
_cell.angle_gamma   90.00
#
_symmetry.space_group_name_H-M   'P 1'
#
loop_
_entity.id
_entity.type
_entity.pdbx_description
1 polymer ?
#
loop_
_entity_poly.entity_id
_entity_poly.type
_entity_poly.pdbx_seq_one_letter_code
_entity_poly.pdbx_strand_id
1 'polypeptide(L)'
;MKTFSVVSMVFITFLGGCNSSSINLYSDTTMKKNEYNGIKAYRKGQFEAAFNYLKEPAGLGYKSAQYTLAFMFLKGQYLEQSTKLGMGWLGVAKEAGVENWSAQYDVFYSAATTQQKQQIDETVALYITQFGVKVQNMTCRRSTSPRRTFGEVKIDCTKHEGSVTEHDIQIIE
;
A
#
# COMPACT_ATOMS: atom_id res chain seq x y z
N MET A 1 -51.62 5.72 -41.73
CA MET A 1 -50.54 6.72 -41.58
C MET A 1 -50.32 6.94 -40.10
N LYS A 2 -49.12 6.63 -39.60
CA LYS A 2 -48.74 6.81 -38.18
C LYS A 2 -48.24 8.24 -37.99
N THR A 3 -48.84 9.00 -37.09
CA THR A 3 -48.31 10.30 -36.64
C THR A 3 -47.72 10.14 -35.24
N PHE A 4 -46.53 10.69 -35.10
CA PHE A 4 -45.56 10.47 -34.03
C PHE A 4 -45.97 11.19 -32.74
N SER A 5 -45.87 10.50 -31.60
CA SER A 5 -45.91 11.12 -30.28
C SER A 5 -44.47 11.37 -29.83
N VAL A 6 -44.07 12.64 -29.73
CA VAL A 6 -42.74 13.05 -29.26
C VAL A 6 -42.81 13.18 -27.75
N VAL A 7 -42.31 12.18 -27.03
CA VAL A 7 -42.07 12.27 -25.59
C VAL A 7 -40.72 12.95 -25.39
N SER A 8 -40.75 14.18 -24.91
CA SER A 8 -39.57 14.95 -24.53
C SER A 8 -38.99 14.35 -23.24
N MET A 9 -37.99 13.48 -23.36
CA MET A 9 -37.20 13.01 -22.22
C MET A 9 -36.27 14.14 -21.77
N VAL A 10 -36.56 14.69 -20.60
CA VAL A 10 -35.67 15.58 -19.86
C VAL A 10 -34.39 14.79 -19.55
N PHE A 11 -33.31 15.10 -20.26
CA PHE A 11 -31.97 14.69 -19.88
C PHE A 11 -31.59 15.44 -18.60
N ILE A 12 -31.83 14.81 -17.46
CA ILE A 12 -31.23 15.22 -16.19
C ILE A 12 -29.73 14.94 -16.33
N THR A 13 -28.98 16.01 -16.60
CA THR A 13 -27.53 16.02 -16.51
C THR A 13 -27.15 15.68 -15.07
N PHE A 14 -26.74 14.42 -14.86
CA PHE A 14 -25.98 14.06 -13.67
C PHE A 14 -24.69 14.85 -13.70
N LEU A 15 -24.68 16.01 -13.04
CA LEU A 15 -23.46 16.62 -12.55
C LEU A 15 -22.83 15.56 -11.64
N GLY A 16 -21.80 14.90 -12.16
CA GLY A 16 -20.96 14.00 -11.38
C GLY A 16 -20.48 14.78 -10.16
N GLY A 17 -21.08 14.48 -9.01
CA GLY A 17 -20.68 15.06 -7.74
C GLY A 17 -19.21 14.70 -7.50
N CYS A 18 -18.41 15.71 -7.18
CA CYS A 18 -17.11 15.49 -6.59
C CYS A 18 -17.32 14.77 -5.25
N ASN A 19 -17.13 13.45 -5.23
CA ASN A 19 -16.89 12.71 -3.99
C ASN A 19 -15.45 13.00 -3.54
N SER A 20 -15.19 14.21 -3.08
CA SER A 20 -14.00 14.50 -2.30
C SER A 20 -14.27 14.06 -0.86
N SER A 21 -13.82 12.86 -0.52
CA SER A 21 -13.77 12.37 0.85
C SER A 21 -12.98 13.36 1.71
N SER A 22 -13.48 13.61 2.92
CA SER A 22 -12.91 14.54 3.90
C SER A 22 -11.41 14.31 4.12
N ILE A 23 -10.65 15.40 4.21
CA ILE A 23 -9.24 15.41 4.59
C ILE A 23 -9.09 14.73 5.96
N ASN A 24 -8.64 13.47 5.99
CA ASN A 24 -8.24 12.81 7.23
C ASN A 24 -6.86 13.33 7.61
N LEU A 25 -6.79 14.18 8.64
CA LEU A 25 -5.52 14.63 9.21
C LEU A 25 -4.91 13.47 10.01
N TYR A 26 -4.16 12.60 9.35
CA TYR A 26 -3.49 11.49 10.01
C TYR A 26 -2.33 12.01 10.86
N SER A 27 -2.33 11.66 12.15
CA SER A 27 -1.19 11.91 13.01
C SER A 27 -0.04 10.96 12.66
N ASP A 28 1.11 11.50 12.24
CA ASP A 28 2.35 10.77 11.99
C ASP A 28 2.75 9.88 13.18
N THR A 29 2.58 10.38 14.40
CA THR A 29 2.82 9.63 15.64
C THR A 29 1.92 8.40 15.75
N THR A 30 0.63 8.52 15.41
CA THR A 30 -0.30 7.38 15.45
C THR A 30 0.07 6.34 14.42
N MET A 31 0.39 6.74 13.19
CA MET A 31 0.77 5.81 12.13
C MET A 31 2.09 5.09 12.42
N LYS A 32 3.09 5.77 12.97
CA LYS A 32 4.33 5.15 13.46
C LYS A 32 4.07 4.12 14.57
N LYS A 33 3.17 4.44 15.49
CA LYS A 33 2.76 3.51 16.57
C LYS A 33 2.05 2.28 16.00
N ASN A 34 1.15 2.48 15.04
CA ASN A 34 0.45 1.41 14.36
C ASN A 34 1.43 0.52 13.57
N GLU A 35 2.33 1.09 12.77
CA GLU A 35 3.38 0.34 12.07
C GLU A 35 4.21 -0.52 13.05
N TYR A 36 4.68 0.08 14.14
CA TYR A 36 5.43 -0.65 15.17
C TYR A 36 4.63 -1.80 15.80
N ASN A 37 3.38 -1.53 16.22
CA ASN A 37 2.53 -2.55 16.85
C ASN A 37 2.18 -3.67 15.88
N GLY A 38 1.94 -3.34 14.61
CA GLY A 38 1.66 -4.30 13.56
C GLY A 38 2.85 -5.22 13.27
N ILE A 39 4.05 -4.67 13.14
CA ILE A 39 5.28 -5.46 12.98
C ILE A 39 5.54 -6.35 14.20
N LYS A 40 5.29 -5.83 15.40
CA LYS A 40 5.41 -6.59 16.65
C LYS A 40 4.40 -7.74 16.70
N ALA A 41 3.15 -7.52 16.31
CA ALA A 41 2.11 -8.54 16.24
C ALA A 41 2.44 -9.60 15.18
N TYR A 42 2.92 -9.19 14.00
CA TYR A 42 3.36 -10.08 12.93
C TYR A 42 4.43 -11.07 13.42
N ARG A 43 5.45 -10.58 14.13
CA ARG A 43 6.52 -11.43 14.70
C ARG A 43 6.03 -12.42 15.75
N LYS A 44 4.91 -12.12 16.41
CA LYS A 44 4.26 -13.01 17.38
C LYS A 44 3.30 -14.01 16.73
N GLY A 45 3.15 -13.99 15.40
CA GLY A 45 2.17 -14.81 14.68
C GLY A 45 0.73 -14.32 14.82
N GLN A 46 0.50 -13.11 15.34
CA GLN A 46 -0.82 -12.53 15.54
C GLN A 46 -1.25 -11.80 14.25
N PHE A 47 -1.47 -12.56 13.17
CA PHE A 47 -1.57 -12.00 11.82
C PHE A 47 -2.79 -11.11 11.60
N GLU A 48 -3.95 -11.43 12.17
CA GLU A 48 -5.12 -10.54 12.10
C GLU A 48 -4.85 -9.18 12.76
N ALA A 49 -4.30 -9.20 13.98
CA ALA A 49 -3.92 -7.98 14.68
C ALA A 49 -2.85 -7.20 13.90
N ALA A 50 -1.87 -7.90 13.31
CA ALA A 50 -0.88 -7.30 12.45
C ALA A 50 -1.53 -6.57 11.27
N PHE A 51 -2.43 -7.21 10.53
CA PHE A 51 -3.14 -6.59 9.41
C PHE A 51 -3.89 -5.33 9.84
N ASN A 52 -4.66 -5.42 10.93
CA ASN A 52 -5.46 -4.31 11.42
C ASN A 52 -4.61 -3.09 11.82
N TYR A 53 -3.39 -3.31 12.33
CA TYR A 53 -2.44 -2.23 12.57
C TYR A 53 -1.73 -1.74 11.31
N LEU A 54 -1.49 -2.60 10.31
CA LEU A 54 -0.62 -2.31 9.18
C LEU A 54 -1.34 -1.71 7.97
N LYS A 55 -2.64 -1.99 7.78
CA LYS A 55 -3.36 -1.56 6.57
C LYS A 55 -3.27 -0.05 6.35
N GLU A 56 -3.63 0.74 7.34
CA GLU A 56 -3.65 2.20 7.24
C GLU A 56 -2.24 2.81 7.02
N PRO A 57 -1.20 2.50 7.81
CA PRO A 57 0.14 3.00 7.54
C PRO A 57 0.70 2.51 6.19
N ALA A 58 0.38 1.29 5.74
CA ALA A 58 0.81 0.81 4.43
C ALA A 58 0.20 1.65 3.28
N GLY A 59 -1.10 1.95 3.37
CA GLY A 59 -1.78 2.83 2.42
C GLY A 59 -1.25 4.26 2.45
N LEU A 60 -0.80 4.73 3.61
CA LEU A 60 -0.23 6.07 3.76
C LEU A 60 1.25 6.19 3.39
N GLY A 61 1.90 5.12 2.93
CA GLY A 61 3.28 5.18 2.43
C GLY A 61 4.36 4.72 3.41
N TYR A 62 4.00 4.24 4.60
CA TYR A 62 4.96 3.76 5.60
C TYR A 62 5.61 2.45 5.15
N LYS A 63 6.92 2.50 4.93
CA LYS A 63 7.62 1.46 4.17
C LYS A 63 7.78 0.14 4.90
N SER A 64 7.93 0.15 6.22
CA SER A 64 8.03 -1.11 6.98
C SER A 64 6.66 -1.78 7.07
N ALA A 65 5.57 -0.98 7.09
CA ALA A 65 4.21 -1.50 6.97
C ALA A 65 3.96 -2.15 5.60
N GLN A 66 4.31 -1.47 4.50
CA GLN A 66 4.21 -2.01 3.13
C GLN A 66 5.00 -3.31 2.98
N TYR A 67 6.25 -3.34 3.46
CA TYR A 67 7.08 -4.53 3.44
C TYR A 67 6.45 -5.70 4.22
N THR A 68 5.92 -5.42 5.43
CA THR A 68 5.32 -6.48 6.26
C THR A 68 4.04 -7.01 5.62
N LEU A 69 3.18 -6.12 5.13
CA LEU A 69 1.94 -6.48 4.44
C LEU A 69 2.21 -7.30 3.17
N ALA A 70 3.28 -6.99 2.44
CA ALA A 70 3.73 -7.80 1.30
C ALA A 70 3.93 -9.28 1.69
N PHE A 71 4.64 -9.54 2.77
CA PHE A 71 4.86 -10.91 3.23
C PHE A 71 3.62 -11.57 3.81
N MET A 72 2.65 -10.80 4.30
CA MET A 72 1.36 -11.35 4.70
C MET A 72 0.61 -11.92 3.50
N PHE A 73 0.58 -11.21 2.37
CA PHE A 73 0.02 -11.72 1.11
C PHE A 73 0.85 -12.87 0.53
N LEU A 74 2.18 -12.73 0.45
CA LEU A 74 3.04 -13.77 -0.17
C LEU A 74 2.96 -15.11 0.56
N LYS A 75 2.67 -15.10 1.87
CA LYS A 75 2.61 -16.29 2.73
C LYS A 75 1.18 -16.72 3.11
N GLY A 76 0.15 -15.99 2.70
CA GLY A 76 -1.23 -16.28 3.10
C GLY A 76 -1.47 -16.17 4.61
N GLN A 77 -0.87 -15.17 5.26
CA GLN A 77 -0.95 -14.98 6.71
C GLN A 77 -2.10 -14.02 7.05
N TYR A 78 -3.23 -14.59 7.48
CA TYR A 78 -4.55 -13.93 7.66
C TYR A 78 -5.21 -13.47 6.33
N LEU A 79 -4.42 -13.05 5.36
CA LEU A 79 -4.86 -12.72 4.00
C LEU A 79 -4.81 -13.93 3.09
N GLU A 80 -5.60 -13.93 2.02
CA GLU A 80 -5.45 -14.91 0.95
C GLU A 80 -4.06 -14.81 0.32
N GLN A 81 -3.45 -15.95 0.01
CA GLN A 81 -2.12 -15.95 -0.58
C GLN A 81 -2.18 -15.35 -1.99
N SER A 82 -1.43 -14.27 -2.22
CA SER A 82 -1.38 -13.60 -3.51
C SER A 82 0.05 -13.16 -3.84
N THR A 83 0.58 -13.68 -4.95
CA THR A 83 1.87 -13.21 -5.48
C THR A 83 1.74 -11.83 -6.10
N LYS A 84 0.63 -11.55 -6.80
CA LYS A 84 0.36 -10.26 -7.44
C LYS A 84 0.32 -9.11 -6.42
N LEU A 85 -0.56 -9.22 -5.41
CA LEU A 85 -0.71 -8.20 -4.37
C LEU A 85 0.53 -8.11 -3.47
N GLY A 86 1.10 -9.26 -3.11
CA GLY A 86 2.31 -9.33 -2.31
C GLY A 86 3.51 -8.64 -2.97
N MET A 87 3.73 -8.91 -4.26
CA MET A 87 4.78 -8.25 -5.04
C MET A 87 4.48 -6.77 -5.30
N GLY A 88 3.21 -6.39 -5.45
CA GLY A 88 2.78 -4.99 -5.49
C GLY A 88 3.29 -4.22 -4.27
N TRP A 89 2.95 -4.70 -3.07
CA TRP A 89 3.38 -4.09 -1.81
C TRP A 89 4.90 -4.11 -1.62
N LEU A 90 5.56 -5.22 -1.97
CA LEU A 90 7.03 -5.33 -1.87
C LEU A 90 7.72 -4.36 -2.83
N GLY A 91 7.19 -4.21 -4.05
CA GLY A 91 7.71 -3.30 -5.07
C GLY A 91 7.70 -1.84 -4.62
N VAL A 92 6.60 -1.38 -4.00
CA VAL A 92 6.52 -0.02 -3.46
C VAL A 92 7.40 0.15 -2.21
N ALA A 93 7.56 -0.88 -1.40
CA ALA A 93 8.47 -0.85 -0.26
C ALA A 93 9.95 -0.61 -0.68
N LYS A 94 10.35 -0.96 -1.92
CA LYS A 94 11.71 -0.73 -2.45
C LYS A 94 12.10 0.74 -2.50
N GLU A 95 11.15 1.68 -2.53
CA GLU A 95 11.44 3.13 -2.44
C GLU A 95 12.22 3.51 -1.17
N ALA A 96 12.22 2.65 -0.14
CA ALA A 96 13.02 2.84 1.06
C ALA A 96 14.55 2.68 0.84
N GLY A 97 14.98 2.13 -0.30
CA GLY A 97 16.40 1.90 -0.61
C GLY A 97 17.06 0.82 0.26
N VAL A 98 16.29 -0.13 0.78
CA VAL A 98 16.83 -1.26 1.55
C VAL A 98 17.24 -2.37 0.59
N GLU A 99 18.55 -2.57 0.46
CA GLU A 99 19.14 -3.56 -0.45
C GLU A 99 18.54 -4.96 -0.28
N ASN A 100 18.39 -5.43 0.98
CA ASN A 100 17.80 -6.73 1.26
C ASN A 100 16.34 -6.85 0.76
N TRP A 101 15.56 -5.77 0.79
CA TRP A 101 14.17 -5.79 0.32
C TRP A 101 14.12 -5.83 -1.21
N SER A 102 15.00 -5.09 -1.88
CA SER A 102 15.18 -5.17 -3.33
C SER A 102 15.62 -6.57 -3.75
N ALA A 103 16.61 -7.15 -3.08
CA ALA A 103 17.06 -8.51 -3.38
C ALA A 103 15.95 -9.55 -3.20
N GLN A 104 15.12 -9.42 -2.16
CA GLN A 104 13.96 -10.29 -1.97
C GLN A 104 12.94 -10.15 -3.10
N TYR A 105 12.63 -8.91 -3.53
CA TYR A 105 11.77 -8.68 -4.69
C TYR A 105 12.35 -9.36 -5.93
N ASP A 106 13.65 -9.18 -6.19
CA ASP A 106 14.30 -9.70 -7.39
C ASP A 106 14.32 -11.24 -7.42
N VAL A 107 14.38 -11.90 -6.26
CA VAL A 107 14.22 -13.36 -6.15
C VAL A 107 12.82 -13.80 -6.58
N PHE A 108 11.75 -13.19 -6.07
CA PHE A 108 10.39 -13.52 -6.49
C PHE A 108 10.15 -13.19 -7.97
N TYR A 109 10.62 -12.03 -8.42
CA TYR A 109 10.43 -11.56 -9.78
C TYR A 109 11.16 -12.42 -10.79
N SER A 110 12.42 -12.80 -10.53
CA SER A 110 13.20 -13.65 -11.44
C SER A 110 12.59 -15.04 -11.61
N ALA A 111 12.00 -15.61 -10.55
CA ALA A 111 11.32 -16.90 -10.56
C ALA A 111 9.94 -16.88 -11.25
N ALA A 112 9.35 -15.70 -11.47
CA ALA A 112 8.02 -15.55 -12.04
C ALA A 112 7.97 -15.82 -13.56
N THR A 113 6.84 -16.35 -14.03
CA THR A 113 6.55 -16.50 -15.47
C THR A 113 6.40 -15.13 -16.14
N THR A 114 6.48 -15.07 -17.47
CA THR A 114 6.28 -13.82 -18.23
C THR A 114 4.93 -13.16 -17.91
N GLN A 115 3.87 -13.95 -17.80
CA GLN A 115 2.54 -13.43 -17.47
C GLN A 115 2.48 -12.87 -16.04
N GLN A 116 3.10 -13.57 -15.07
CA GLN A 116 3.18 -13.08 -13.69
C GLN A 116 4.01 -11.80 -13.60
N LYS A 117 5.13 -11.70 -14.33
CA LYS A 117 5.95 -10.48 -14.38
C LYS A 117 5.14 -9.28 -14.86
N GLN A 118 4.37 -9.46 -15.93
CA GLN A 118 3.48 -8.40 -16.42
C GLN A 118 2.48 -7.94 -15.34
N GLN A 119 1.81 -8.89 -14.68
CA GLN A 119 0.86 -8.56 -13.61
C GLN A 119 1.55 -7.86 -12.42
N ILE A 120 2.75 -8.29 -12.07
CA ILE A 120 3.55 -7.66 -11.02
C ILE A 120 3.90 -6.22 -11.42
N ASP A 121 4.38 -6.01 -12.65
CA ASP A 121 4.79 -4.69 -13.13
C ASP A 121 3.61 -3.71 -13.15
N GLU A 122 2.45 -4.15 -13.65
CA GLU A 122 1.21 -3.38 -13.65
C GLU A 122 0.76 -3.04 -12.22
N THR A 123 0.81 -4.01 -11.30
CA THR A 123 0.41 -3.82 -9.90
C THR A 123 1.35 -2.88 -9.16
N VAL A 124 2.67 -3.03 -9.35
CA VAL A 124 3.67 -2.15 -8.74
C VAL A 124 3.52 -0.73 -9.26
N ALA A 125 3.33 -0.55 -10.57
CA ALA A 125 3.08 0.78 -11.15
C ALA A 125 1.84 1.44 -10.53
N LEU A 126 0.73 0.71 -10.42
CA LEU A 126 -0.48 1.19 -9.75
C LEU A 126 -0.19 1.58 -8.30
N TYR A 127 0.44 0.70 -7.52
CA TYR A 127 0.69 0.95 -6.10
C TYR A 127 1.67 2.11 -5.87
N ILE A 128 2.65 2.36 -6.75
CA ILE A 128 3.51 3.55 -6.66
C ILE A 128 2.67 4.82 -6.81
N THR A 129 1.71 4.82 -7.74
CA THR A 129 0.84 5.99 -7.97
C THR A 129 -0.19 6.24 -6.87
N GLN A 130 -0.49 5.25 -6.02
CA GLN A 130 -1.45 5.37 -4.91
C GLN A 130 -0.76 5.51 -3.55
N PHE A 131 0.28 4.73 -3.32
CA PHE A 131 0.88 4.48 -1.99
C PHE A 131 2.39 4.82 -1.93
N GLY A 132 2.97 5.37 -3.00
CA GLY A 132 4.37 5.78 -3.04
C GLY A 132 4.66 6.98 -2.14
N VAL A 133 5.92 7.14 -1.69
CA VAL A 133 6.30 8.21 -0.74
C VAL A 133 5.99 9.59 -1.27
N LYS A 134 6.17 9.82 -2.57
CA LYS A 134 5.95 11.13 -3.19
C LYS A 134 4.46 11.49 -3.20
N VAL A 135 3.62 10.54 -3.64
CA VAL A 135 2.17 10.72 -3.71
C VAL A 135 1.59 10.94 -2.33
N GLN A 136 2.09 10.19 -1.35
CA GLN A 136 1.68 10.30 0.03
C GLN A 136 2.39 11.43 0.80
N ASN A 137 3.06 12.38 0.14
CA ASN A 137 3.74 13.51 0.79
C ASN A 137 4.63 13.09 1.97
N MET A 138 5.49 12.11 1.73
CA MET A 138 6.33 11.48 2.74
C MET A 138 7.82 11.57 2.40
N THR A 139 8.63 11.51 3.44
CA THR A 139 10.07 11.27 3.32
C THR A 139 10.46 10.07 4.18
N CYS A 140 11.09 9.08 3.56
CA CYS A 140 11.61 7.91 4.24
C CYS A 140 13.13 7.85 4.09
N ARG A 141 13.81 7.54 5.18
CA ARG A 141 15.26 7.37 5.18
C ARG A 141 15.67 6.20 6.06
N ARG A 142 16.79 5.58 5.72
CA ARG A 142 17.43 4.60 6.59
C ARG A 142 17.83 5.29 7.91
N SER A 143 17.46 4.68 9.03
CA SER A 143 17.83 5.19 10.34
C SER A 143 19.34 5.04 10.54
N THR A 144 19.98 6.13 10.95
CA THR A 144 21.42 6.18 11.27
C THR A 144 21.69 5.81 12.72
N SER A 145 20.65 5.70 13.55
CA SER A 145 20.79 5.33 14.96
C SER A 145 21.26 3.88 15.08
N PRO A 146 22.39 3.61 15.77
CA PRO A 146 22.83 2.25 16.04
C PRO A 146 21.77 1.54 16.87
N ARG A 147 21.08 0.53 16.30
CA ARG A 147 20.27 -0.38 17.12
C ARG A 147 21.18 -1.48 17.67
N ARG A 148 21.01 -1.76 18.97
CA ARG A 148 21.71 -2.79 19.77
C ARG A 148 21.36 -4.23 19.39
N THR A 149 20.58 -4.45 18.34
CA THR A 149 20.14 -5.76 17.86
C THR A 149 20.60 -5.91 16.42
N PHE A 150 21.57 -6.80 16.21
CA PHE A 150 22.13 -7.17 14.92
C PHE A 150 21.02 -7.53 13.92
N GLY A 151 21.02 -6.89 12.74
CA GLY A 151 20.34 -7.41 11.54
C GLY A 151 19.13 -6.66 11.01
N GLU A 152 18.43 -5.82 11.79
CA GLU A 152 17.22 -5.13 11.31
C GLU A 152 17.46 -3.69 10.85
N VAL A 153 17.18 -3.44 9.57
CA VAL A 153 17.18 -2.10 8.99
C VAL A 153 15.93 -1.36 9.45
N LYS A 154 16.11 -0.30 10.25
CA LYS A 154 15.03 0.62 10.61
C LYS A 154 14.86 1.68 9.53
N ILE A 155 13.66 1.83 9.00
CA ILE A 155 13.28 2.91 8.08
C ILE A 155 12.47 3.94 8.85
N ASP A 156 12.98 5.16 8.91
CA ASP A 156 12.29 6.29 9.52
C ASP A 156 11.56 7.05 8.41
N CYS A 157 10.25 6.87 8.36
CA CYS A 157 9.33 7.58 7.49
C CYS A 157 8.65 8.73 8.25
N THR A 158 8.53 9.90 7.64
CA THR A 158 7.82 11.05 8.20
C THR A 158 6.81 11.57 7.20
N LYS A 159 5.58 11.78 7.65
CA LYS A 159 4.51 12.45 6.91
C LYS A 159 4.65 13.96 7.02
N HIS A 160 4.59 14.65 5.90
CA HIS A 160 4.55 16.12 5.86
C HIS A 160 3.11 16.62 5.84
N GLU A 161 2.91 17.84 6.32
CA GLU A 161 1.59 18.49 6.29
C GLU A 161 1.06 18.58 4.86
N GLY A 162 -0.23 18.29 4.69
CA GLY A 162 -0.90 18.31 3.40
C GLY A 162 -1.96 17.23 3.28
N SER A 163 -2.98 17.49 2.46
CA SER A 163 -4.00 16.51 2.14
C SER A 163 -3.43 15.48 1.17
N VAL A 164 -3.75 14.21 1.42
CA VAL A 164 -3.45 13.10 0.51
C VAL A 164 -4.73 12.36 0.17
N THR A 165 -4.77 11.74 -1.00
CA THR A 165 -5.85 10.84 -1.36
C THR A 165 -5.66 9.52 -0.62
N GLU A 166 -6.71 9.11 0.11
CA GLU A 166 -6.82 7.78 0.66
C GLU A 166 -7.31 6.83 -0.44
N HIS A 167 -6.67 5.68 -0.56
CA HIS A 167 -7.04 4.63 -1.49
C HIS A 167 -7.32 3.36 -0.69
N ASP A 168 -8.41 2.68 -1.02
CA ASP A 168 -8.76 1.42 -0.39
C ASP A 168 -7.71 0.34 -0.71
N ILE A 169 -7.36 -0.44 0.30
CA ILE A 169 -6.45 -1.56 0.13
C ILE A 169 -7.23 -2.76 -0.38
N GLN A 170 -6.88 -3.18 -1.59
CA GLN A 170 -7.35 -4.44 -2.14
C GLN A 170 -6.78 -5.61 -1.32
N ILE A 171 -7.68 -6.46 -0.81
CA ILE A 171 -7.34 -7.66 -0.02
C ILE A 171 -7.62 -8.98 -0.75
N ILE A 172 -8.23 -8.90 -1.94
CA ILE A 172 -8.59 -10.01 -2.82
C ILE A 172 -8.25 -9.62 -4.26
N GLU A 173 -7.97 -10.62 -5.09
CA GLU A 173 -7.50 -10.46 -6.48
C GLU A 173 -8.57 -10.21 -7.53
#